data_AF-A0A925WK41-F1
#
_entry.id   AF-A0A925WK41-F1
#
_cell.length_a   1.000
_cell.length_b   1.000
_cell.length_c   1.000
_cell.angle_alpha   90.00
_cell.angle_beta   90.00
_cell.angle_gamma   90.00
#
_symmetry.space_group_name_H-M   'P 1'
#
loop_
_entity.id
_entity.type
_entity.pdbx_description
1 polymer ?
#
loop_
_entity_poly.entity_id
_entity_poly.type
_entity_poly.pdbx_seq_one_letter_code
_entity_poly.pdbx_strand_id
1 'polypeptide(L)'
;MKLTVITTIIAAFLPLTGFAAFRGSIEFTANEKSAYQRHNGTVTRVARRTLEDIWNDHLAFHRRWGVSRYYGDRSQLLNTRAKRITALQQAGAPTSLVDQLKPTSCVGLAIECLGAGVRAAGDPVLDGAWRKIQAFTRANEQDGSAMIHALQGLGWAVHFWNPAPQDNARWDAEERNWPSKGWHAYRYSTVTNRGNYYFNRVDNRSLLVGFGTRVPTEFRNAPFFLAVAHTGYHVFLGFQGEVIEAHSTRRLDSINNLERNPFNPLANGGAPRWTPTEKYRSGLIAVPPR
;
A
#
# COMPACT_ATOMS: atom_id res chain seq x y z
N MET A 1 53.71 41.81 -5.10
CA MET A 1 52.39 42.10 -4.50
C MET A 1 51.60 40.80 -4.44
N LYS A 2 51.28 40.33 -3.22
CA LYS A 2 50.51 39.10 -2.95
C LYS A 2 49.03 39.44 -3.00
N LEU A 3 48.23 38.71 -3.78
CA LEU A 3 46.77 38.70 -3.64
C LEU A 3 46.35 37.34 -3.09
N THR A 4 46.07 37.30 -1.78
CA THR A 4 45.47 36.15 -1.11
C THR A 4 43.96 36.24 -1.30
N VAL A 5 43.39 35.38 -2.16
CA VAL A 5 41.94 35.26 -2.31
C VAL A 5 41.43 34.34 -1.19
N ILE A 6 40.84 34.93 -0.16
CA ILE A 6 40.13 34.21 0.91
C ILE A 6 38.80 33.74 0.32
N THR A 7 38.69 32.44 0.08
CA THR A 7 37.43 31.82 -0.35
C THR A 7 36.63 31.47 0.90
N THR A 8 35.65 32.31 1.24
CA THR A 8 34.70 32.05 2.33
C THR A 8 33.76 30.91 1.91
N ILE A 9 34.01 29.71 2.42
CA ILE A 9 33.07 28.59 2.31
C ILE A 9 31.91 28.87 3.27
N ILE A 10 30.79 29.39 2.75
CA ILE A 10 29.53 29.42 3.48
C ILE A 10 29.02 27.98 3.53
N ALA A 11 29.23 27.32 4.67
CA ALA A 11 28.57 26.06 4.98
C ALA A 11 27.06 26.34 5.08
N ALA A 12 26.33 26.04 4.01
CA ALA A 12 24.87 25.98 4.04
C ALA A 12 24.47 24.84 4.97
N PHE A 13 24.15 25.17 6.23
CA PHE A 13 23.40 24.29 7.11
C PHE A 13 22.03 24.08 6.48
N LEU A 14 21.90 23.02 5.69
CA LEU A 14 20.59 22.47 5.38
C LEU A 14 19.94 22.10 6.72
N PRO A 15 18.75 22.62 7.04
CA PRO A 15 18.03 22.18 8.22
C PRO A 15 17.86 20.67 8.08
N LEU A 16 18.38 19.92 9.06
CA LEU A 16 18.00 18.54 9.29
C LEU A 16 16.48 18.54 9.38
N THR A 17 15.82 18.13 8.30
CA THR A 17 14.37 18.06 8.24
C THR A 17 13.93 17.12 9.34
N GLY A 18 13.39 17.69 10.43
CA GLY A 18 12.67 16.92 11.42
C GLY A 18 11.65 16.05 10.69
N PHE A 19 11.61 14.77 10.99
CA PHE A 19 10.64 13.85 10.41
C PHE A 19 9.24 14.40 10.72
N ALA A 20 8.57 14.95 9.70
CA ALA A 20 7.26 15.59 9.85
C ALA A 20 6.24 14.54 10.30
N ALA A 21 5.67 14.68 11.50
CA ALA A 21 4.63 13.80 12.01
C ALA A 21 3.40 13.75 11.07
N PHE A 22 2.54 12.75 11.25
CA PHE A 22 1.25 12.73 10.56
C PHE A 22 0.49 14.05 10.79
N ARG A 23 -0.23 14.48 9.77
CA ARG A 23 -1.12 15.64 9.85
C ARG A 23 -2.34 15.27 10.69
N GLY A 24 -2.41 15.87 11.88
CA GLY A 24 -3.45 15.60 12.88
C GLY A 24 -3.19 14.33 13.70
N SER A 25 -4.14 13.99 14.56
CA SER A 25 -4.15 12.75 15.34
C SER A 25 -5.43 11.97 15.06
N ILE A 26 -5.41 10.67 15.35
CA ILE A 26 -6.59 9.82 15.28
C ILE A 26 -6.66 8.94 16.52
N GLU A 27 -7.82 8.95 17.17
CA GLU A 27 -8.11 8.13 18.33
C GLU A 27 -9.52 7.55 18.21
N PHE A 28 -9.70 6.38 18.82
CA PHE A 28 -10.97 5.67 18.84
C PHE A 28 -11.40 5.43 20.28
N THR A 29 -12.67 5.71 20.53
CA THR A 29 -13.34 5.43 21.80
C THR A 29 -13.42 3.92 22.04
N ALA A 30 -13.62 3.51 23.30
CA ALA A 30 -13.86 2.10 23.64
C ALA A 30 -15.06 1.52 22.88
N ASN A 31 -16.11 2.33 22.64
CA ASN A 31 -17.28 1.91 21.87
C ASN A 31 -16.95 1.64 20.40
N GLU A 32 -16.13 2.49 19.76
CA GLU A 32 -15.70 2.28 18.37
C GLU A 32 -14.83 1.03 18.23
N LYS A 33 -13.88 0.81 19.14
CA LYS A 33 -13.07 -0.42 19.16
C LYS A 33 -13.93 -1.67 19.38
N SER A 34 -14.87 -1.61 20.32
CA SER A 34 -15.80 -2.72 20.58
C SER A 34 -16.73 -2.98 19.39
N ALA A 35 -17.22 -1.94 18.71
CA ALA A 35 -18.01 -2.07 17.50
C ALA A 35 -17.23 -2.77 16.40
N TYR A 36 -15.97 -2.38 16.18
CA TYR A 36 -15.12 -3.06 15.23
C TYR A 36 -14.89 -4.53 15.61
N GLN A 37 -14.56 -4.84 16.86
CA GLN A 37 -14.34 -6.22 17.33
C GLN A 37 -15.58 -7.10 17.10
N ARG A 38 -16.78 -6.62 17.42
CA ARG A 38 -18.04 -7.36 17.19
C ARG A 38 -18.26 -7.69 15.71
N HIS A 39 -17.86 -6.80 14.80
CA HIS A 39 -18.13 -6.93 13.37
C HIS A 39 -16.93 -7.35 12.53
N ASN A 40 -15.77 -7.57 13.14
CA ASN A 40 -14.51 -7.83 12.45
C ASN A 40 -14.61 -9.01 11.47
N GLY A 41 -15.27 -10.10 11.86
CA GLY A 41 -15.51 -11.25 10.97
C GLY A 41 -16.30 -10.89 9.71
N THR A 42 -17.31 -10.01 9.83
CA THR A 42 -18.08 -9.51 8.67
C THR A 42 -17.23 -8.57 7.82
N VAL A 43 -16.53 -7.61 8.45
CA VAL A 43 -15.69 -6.63 7.75
C VAL A 43 -14.63 -7.34 6.91
N THR A 44 -13.88 -8.26 7.52
CA THR A 44 -12.77 -8.96 6.85
C THR A 44 -13.25 -9.89 5.75
N ARG A 45 -14.31 -10.67 6.00
CA ARG A 45 -14.91 -11.56 4.99
C ARG A 45 -15.42 -10.79 3.78
N VAL A 46 -16.14 -9.68 3.99
CA VAL A 46 -16.69 -8.88 2.91
C VAL A 46 -15.60 -8.07 2.19
N ALA A 47 -14.61 -7.54 2.90
CA ALA A 47 -13.48 -6.86 2.29
C ALA A 47 -12.67 -7.80 1.39
N ARG A 48 -12.39 -9.03 1.87
CA ARG A 48 -11.79 -10.09 1.06
C ARG A 48 -12.64 -10.38 -0.18
N ARG A 49 -13.94 -10.64 -0.01
CA ARG A 49 -14.82 -10.97 -1.14
C ARG A 49 -14.88 -9.84 -2.16
N THR A 50 -14.92 -8.59 -1.71
CA THR A 50 -14.88 -7.41 -2.58
C THR A 50 -13.58 -7.39 -3.40
N LEU A 51 -12.44 -7.69 -2.78
CA LEU A 51 -11.15 -7.77 -3.47
C LEU A 51 -11.12 -8.92 -4.50
N GLU A 52 -11.66 -10.09 -4.15
CA GLU A 52 -11.81 -11.23 -5.06
C GLU A 52 -12.73 -10.89 -6.25
N ASP A 53 -13.87 -10.24 -5.99
CA ASP A 53 -14.83 -9.82 -7.02
C ASP A 53 -14.22 -8.78 -7.97
N ILE A 54 -13.47 -7.81 -7.46
CA ILE A 54 -12.72 -6.82 -8.27
C ILE A 54 -11.71 -7.51 -9.19
N TRP A 55 -10.95 -8.47 -8.66
CA TRP A 55 -10.00 -9.25 -9.45
C TRP A 55 -10.69 -10.08 -10.54
N ASN A 56 -11.77 -10.77 -10.19
CA ASN A 56 -12.52 -11.61 -11.12
C ASN A 56 -13.18 -10.77 -12.23
N ASP A 57 -13.77 -9.63 -11.87
CA ASP A 57 -14.38 -8.67 -12.82
C ASP A 57 -13.33 -8.12 -13.79
N HIS A 58 -12.15 -7.75 -13.27
CA HIS A 58 -11.01 -7.32 -14.09
C HIS A 58 -10.58 -8.37 -15.11
N LEU A 59 -10.38 -9.61 -14.68
CA LEU A 59 -9.99 -10.70 -15.57
C LEU A 59 -11.06 -11.01 -16.62
N ALA A 60 -12.34 -11.03 -16.23
CA ALA A 60 -13.45 -11.27 -17.14
C ALA A 60 -13.56 -10.17 -18.20
N PHE A 61 -13.42 -8.91 -17.77
CA PHE A 61 -13.45 -7.76 -18.66
C PHE A 61 -12.27 -7.74 -19.63
N HIS A 62 -11.04 -7.97 -19.15
CA HIS A 62 -9.84 -8.04 -19.98
C HIS A 62 -9.92 -9.17 -21.00
N ARG A 63 -10.35 -10.37 -20.59
CA ARG A 63 -10.56 -11.50 -21.50
C ARG A 63 -11.56 -11.17 -22.62
N ARG A 64 -12.61 -10.42 -22.31
CA ARG A 64 -13.67 -10.09 -23.27
C ARG A 64 -13.25 -8.98 -24.24
N TRP A 65 -12.51 -7.98 -23.77
CA TRP A 65 -12.31 -6.73 -24.51
C TRP A 65 -10.85 -6.39 -24.81
N GLY A 66 -9.88 -7.15 -24.30
CA GLY A 66 -8.44 -6.87 -24.46
C GLY A 66 -7.93 -5.65 -23.68
N VAL A 67 -8.78 -5.01 -22.89
CA VAL A 67 -8.48 -3.82 -22.09
C VAL A 67 -8.85 -4.03 -20.63
N SER A 68 -8.15 -3.35 -19.74
CA SER A 68 -8.44 -3.38 -18.31
C SER A 68 -9.71 -2.61 -17.98
N ARG A 69 -10.56 -3.18 -17.12
CA ARG A 69 -11.69 -2.44 -16.54
C ARG A 69 -11.22 -1.36 -15.57
N TYR A 70 -10.19 -1.68 -14.79
CA TYR A 70 -9.64 -0.84 -13.74
C TYR A 70 -8.40 -0.14 -14.26
N TYR A 71 -8.32 1.18 -14.14
CA TYR A 71 -7.17 1.94 -14.63
C TYR A 71 -6.60 2.84 -13.56
N GLY A 72 -5.29 3.06 -13.61
CA GLY A 72 -4.60 3.91 -12.66
C GLY A 72 -5.09 5.36 -12.65
N ASP A 73 -5.56 5.84 -11.50
CA ASP A 73 -6.11 7.19 -11.29
C ASP A 73 -5.08 8.32 -11.44
N ARG A 74 -3.78 8.01 -11.37
CA ARG A 74 -2.66 8.94 -11.62
C ARG A 74 -2.17 8.91 -13.07
N SER A 75 -2.74 8.08 -13.93
CA SER A 75 -2.33 7.97 -15.32
C SER A 75 -2.69 9.26 -16.08
N GLN A 76 -1.66 10.02 -16.46
CA GLN A 76 -1.83 11.21 -17.32
C GLN A 76 -2.41 10.87 -18.69
N LEU A 77 -2.36 9.60 -19.09
CA LEU A 77 -2.93 9.07 -20.32
C LEU A 77 -4.41 8.69 -20.18
N LEU A 78 -4.96 8.64 -18.97
CA LEU A 78 -6.34 8.16 -18.71
C LEU A 78 -7.14 9.10 -17.79
N ASN A 79 -6.58 10.24 -17.39
CA ASN A 79 -7.18 11.18 -16.43
C ASN A 79 -8.37 12.01 -16.97
N THR A 80 -8.74 11.86 -18.25
CA THR A 80 -9.95 12.48 -18.80
C THR A 80 -10.78 11.47 -19.58
N ARG A 81 -12.07 11.75 -19.77
CA ARG A 81 -12.95 10.91 -20.59
C ARG A 81 -12.43 10.79 -22.03
N ALA A 82 -12.06 11.91 -22.65
CA ALA A 82 -11.52 11.92 -24.01
C ALA A 82 -10.26 11.04 -24.16
N LYS A 83 -9.32 11.15 -23.22
CA LYS A 83 -8.11 10.34 -23.24
C LYS A 83 -8.39 8.83 -23.07
N ARG A 84 -9.37 8.46 -22.24
CA ARG A 84 -9.83 7.07 -22.12
C ARG A 84 -10.44 6.55 -23.42
N ILE A 85 -11.24 7.36 -24.12
CA ILE A 85 -11.74 7.01 -25.46
C ILE A 85 -10.59 6.77 -26.43
N THR A 86 -9.61 7.67 -26.46
CA THR A 86 -8.42 7.51 -27.31
C THR A 86 -7.66 6.23 -26.99
N ALA A 87 -7.47 5.91 -25.70
CA ALA A 87 -6.82 4.67 -25.29
C ALA A 87 -7.62 3.41 -25.71
N LEU A 88 -8.95 3.44 -25.63
CA LEU A 88 -9.80 2.36 -26.13
C LEU A 88 -9.64 2.17 -27.64
N GLN A 89 -9.65 3.26 -28.42
CA GLN A 89 -9.43 3.23 -29.87
C GLN A 89 -8.06 2.63 -30.22
N GLN A 90 -7.00 3.07 -29.53
CA GLN A 90 -5.64 2.56 -29.73
C GLN A 90 -5.50 1.08 -29.39
N ALA A 91 -6.28 0.59 -28.42
CA ALA A 91 -6.31 -0.82 -28.05
C ALA A 91 -7.24 -1.67 -28.95
N GLY A 92 -7.95 -1.06 -29.92
CA GLY A 92 -8.93 -1.76 -30.76
C GLY A 92 -10.23 -2.14 -30.04
N ALA A 93 -10.50 -1.54 -28.89
CA ALA A 93 -11.69 -1.82 -28.07
C ALA A 93 -12.84 -0.84 -28.38
N PRO A 94 -14.12 -1.24 -28.21
CA PRO A 94 -15.26 -0.34 -28.40
C PRO A 94 -15.20 0.88 -27.49
N THR A 95 -15.40 2.08 -28.05
CA THR A 95 -15.36 3.34 -27.28
C THR A 95 -16.50 3.48 -26.30
N SER A 96 -17.61 2.76 -26.50
CA SER A 96 -18.74 2.68 -25.57
C SER A 96 -18.37 2.07 -24.22
N LEU A 97 -17.23 1.37 -24.12
CA LEU A 97 -16.72 0.84 -22.85
C LEU A 97 -16.23 1.91 -21.87
N VAL A 98 -16.04 3.16 -22.32
CA VAL A 98 -15.49 4.23 -21.48
C VAL A 98 -16.29 4.47 -20.18
N ASP A 99 -17.60 4.25 -20.21
CA ASP A 99 -18.47 4.44 -19.05
C ASP A 99 -18.48 3.21 -18.11
N GLN A 100 -17.81 2.12 -18.51
CA GLN A 100 -17.60 0.91 -17.69
C GLN A 100 -16.23 0.90 -17.00
N LEU A 101 -15.31 1.77 -17.43
CA LEU A 101 -13.97 1.90 -16.87
C LEU A 101 -14.01 2.53 -15.47
N LYS A 102 -13.24 1.97 -14.54
CA LYS A 102 -13.17 2.43 -13.15
C LYS A 102 -11.76 2.90 -12.81
N PRO A 103 -11.58 4.13 -12.29
CA PRO A 103 -10.28 4.53 -11.73
C PRO A 103 -9.96 3.69 -10.51
N THR A 104 -8.68 3.36 -10.32
CA THR A 104 -8.18 2.64 -9.16
C THR A 104 -6.78 3.13 -8.79
N SER A 105 -6.43 2.93 -7.51
CA SER A 105 -5.08 3.06 -6.97
C SER A 105 -4.90 2.04 -5.86
N CYS A 106 -3.65 1.79 -5.48
CA CYS A 106 -3.29 0.94 -4.34
C CYS A 106 -4.10 1.25 -3.08
N VAL A 107 -4.14 2.53 -2.67
CA VAL A 107 -4.91 2.98 -1.50
C VAL A 107 -6.41 3.07 -1.77
N GLY A 108 -6.81 3.41 -3.01
CA GLY A 108 -8.21 3.43 -3.41
C GLY A 108 -8.86 2.06 -3.28
N LEU A 109 -8.16 1.01 -3.70
CA LEU A 109 -8.60 -0.38 -3.56
C LEU A 109 -8.77 -0.78 -2.08
N ALA A 110 -7.84 -0.35 -1.21
CA ALA A 110 -7.95 -0.55 0.23
C ALA A 110 -9.20 0.12 0.83
N ILE A 111 -9.44 1.38 0.45
CA ILE A 111 -10.63 2.13 0.89
C ILE A 111 -11.92 1.47 0.39
N GLU A 112 -11.95 1.00 -0.86
CA GLU A 112 -13.12 0.34 -1.45
C GLU A 112 -13.46 -0.96 -0.70
N CYS A 113 -12.48 -1.85 -0.53
CA CYS A 113 -12.68 -3.16 0.09
C CYS A 113 -13.05 -3.04 1.57
N LEU A 114 -12.27 -2.29 2.36
CA LEU A 114 -12.56 -2.10 3.79
C LEU A 114 -13.89 -1.36 3.99
N GLY A 115 -14.17 -0.36 3.16
CA GLY A 115 -15.44 0.37 3.20
C GLY A 115 -16.64 -0.52 2.87
N ALA A 116 -16.51 -1.46 1.94
CA ALA A 116 -17.56 -2.45 1.68
C ALA A 116 -17.81 -3.33 2.90
N GLY A 117 -16.75 -3.78 3.58
CA GLY A 117 -16.86 -4.54 4.83
C GLY A 117 -17.55 -3.78 5.95
N VAL A 118 -17.18 -2.51 6.17
CA VAL A 118 -17.82 -1.64 7.16
C VAL A 118 -19.30 -1.41 6.85
N ARG A 119 -19.64 -1.08 5.60
CA ARG A 119 -21.05 -0.88 5.20
C ARG A 119 -21.90 -2.14 5.40
N ALA A 120 -21.33 -3.31 5.09
CA ALA A 120 -22.03 -4.59 5.26
C ALA A 120 -22.28 -4.95 6.73
N ALA A 121 -21.53 -4.38 7.68
CA ALA A 121 -21.79 -4.56 9.10
C ALA A 121 -23.05 -3.82 9.58
N GLY A 122 -23.47 -2.76 8.88
CA GLY A 122 -24.67 -1.98 9.21
C GLY A 122 -24.63 -1.23 10.55
N ASP A 123 -23.46 -1.17 11.21
CA ASP A 123 -23.30 -0.53 12.52
C ASP A 123 -22.89 0.95 12.36
N PRO A 124 -23.72 1.91 12.82
CA PRO A 124 -23.45 3.34 12.63
C PRO A 124 -22.23 3.84 13.43
N VAL A 125 -21.87 3.17 14.54
CA VAL A 125 -20.66 3.51 15.31
C VAL A 125 -19.43 3.13 14.48
N LEU A 126 -19.45 1.96 13.86
CA LEU A 126 -18.36 1.51 13.00
C LEU A 126 -18.25 2.35 11.72
N ASP A 127 -19.36 2.74 11.10
CA ASP A 127 -19.34 3.67 9.97
C ASP A 127 -18.73 5.03 10.36
N GLY A 128 -19.07 5.54 11.55
CA GLY A 128 -18.43 6.72 12.13
C GLY A 128 -16.91 6.58 12.26
N ALA A 129 -16.44 5.46 12.82
CA ALA A 129 -15.01 5.17 12.94
C ALA A 129 -14.32 5.07 11.57
N TRP A 130 -14.96 4.45 10.58
CA TRP A 130 -14.43 4.36 9.22
C TRP A 130 -14.29 5.72 8.54
N ARG A 131 -15.27 6.62 8.71
CA ARG A 131 -15.16 8.00 8.21
C ARG A 131 -13.97 8.74 8.83
N LYS A 132 -13.64 8.51 10.11
CA LYS A 132 -12.43 9.05 10.75
C LYS A 132 -11.16 8.54 10.07
N ILE A 133 -11.07 7.23 9.81
CA ILE A 133 -9.92 6.62 9.10
C ILE A 133 -9.76 7.25 7.73
N GLN A 134 -10.84 7.37 6.96
CA GLN A 134 -10.80 7.97 5.63
C GLN A 134 -10.38 9.45 5.67
N ALA A 135 -10.88 10.23 6.63
CA ALA A 135 -10.50 11.63 6.80
C ALA A 135 -9.03 11.77 7.17
N PHE A 136 -8.53 10.97 8.12
CA PHE A 136 -7.13 10.96 8.53
C PHE A 136 -6.20 10.56 7.40
N THR A 137 -6.55 9.50 6.66
CA THR A 137 -5.78 9.03 5.50
C THR A 137 -5.73 10.10 4.41
N ARG A 138 -6.84 10.77 4.10
CA ARG A 138 -6.89 11.90 3.15
C ARG A 138 -6.06 13.10 3.60
N ALA A 139 -6.13 13.46 4.88
CA ALA A 139 -5.33 14.55 5.44
C ALA A 139 -3.82 14.29 5.26
N ASN A 140 -3.42 13.02 5.31
CA ASN A 140 -2.07 12.53 5.07
C ASN A 140 -1.83 12.10 3.61
N GLU A 141 -2.50 12.75 2.64
CA GLU A 141 -2.24 12.55 1.20
C GLU A 141 -2.42 11.11 0.71
N GLN A 142 -3.31 10.36 1.37
CA GLN A 142 -3.54 8.95 1.11
C GLN A 142 -2.34 8.04 1.39
N ASP A 143 -1.47 8.43 2.32
CA ASP A 143 -0.34 7.63 2.79
C ASP A 143 -0.85 6.33 3.47
N GLY A 144 -0.42 5.18 2.97
CA GLY A 144 -0.81 3.89 3.52
C GLY A 144 -0.30 3.65 4.94
N SER A 145 0.81 4.26 5.33
CA SER A 145 1.32 4.21 6.71
C SER A 145 0.43 4.99 7.68
N ALA A 146 -0.26 6.05 7.22
CA ALA A 146 -1.28 6.73 8.00
C ALA A 146 -2.55 5.87 8.14
N MET A 147 -2.93 5.15 7.08
CA MET A 147 -4.03 4.18 7.15
C MET A 147 -3.71 3.02 8.11
N ILE A 148 -2.49 2.45 8.07
CA ILE A 148 -2.05 1.43 9.03
C ILE A 148 -2.11 1.98 10.46
N HIS A 149 -1.63 3.21 10.70
CA HIS A 149 -1.67 3.84 12.02
C HIS A 149 -3.11 3.93 12.55
N ALA A 150 -4.04 4.35 11.70
CA ALA A 150 -5.46 4.42 12.05
C ALA A 150 -6.08 3.03 12.31
N LEU A 151 -5.77 2.03 11.48
CA LEU A 151 -6.24 0.66 11.69
C LEU A 151 -5.67 0.06 12.99
N GLN A 152 -4.41 0.35 13.32
CA GLN A 152 -3.81 -0.04 14.59
C GLN A 152 -4.57 0.56 15.78
N GLY A 153 -5.03 1.81 15.66
CA GLY A 153 -5.90 2.45 16.65
C GLY A 153 -7.22 1.72 16.88
N LEU A 154 -7.77 1.03 15.88
CA LEU A 154 -8.95 0.16 16.00
C LEU A 154 -8.65 -1.25 16.54
N GLY A 155 -7.37 -1.58 16.76
CA GLY A 155 -6.94 -2.86 17.32
C GLY A 155 -6.39 -3.86 16.30
N TRP A 156 -6.04 -3.41 15.08
CA TRP A 156 -5.27 -4.24 14.15
C TRP A 156 -3.84 -4.42 14.67
N ALA A 157 -3.27 -5.62 14.46
CA ALA A 157 -1.89 -5.89 14.77
C ALA A 157 -0.98 -5.48 13.60
N VAL A 158 0.10 -4.76 13.88
CA VAL A 158 1.08 -4.28 12.89
C VAL A 158 2.35 -5.11 12.96
N HIS A 159 2.65 -5.78 11.86
CA HIS A 159 3.82 -6.63 11.66
C HIS A 159 4.82 -5.93 10.73
N PHE A 160 6.09 -5.92 11.11
CA PHE A 160 7.16 -5.52 10.20
C PHE A 160 7.56 -6.69 9.31
N TRP A 161 7.73 -6.43 8.02
CA TRP A 161 8.20 -7.45 7.07
C TRP A 161 9.51 -7.05 6.41
N ASN A 162 10.43 -8.01 6.31
CA ASN A 162 11.69 -7.92 5.58
C ASN A 162 12.19 -9.35 5.25
N PRO A 163 12.23 -9.76 3.97
CA PRO A 163 12.54 -11.13 3.60
C PRO A 163 14.00 -11.53 3.86
N ALA A 164 14.95 -10.58 3.85
CA ALA A 164 16.38 -10.87 3.98
C ALA A 164 17.14 -9.67 4.60
N PRO A 165 17.04 -9.44 5.92
CA PRO A 165 17.68 -8.29 6.56
C PRO A 165 19.20 -8.23 6.39
N GLN A 166 19.86 -9.38 6.20
CA GLN A 166 21.28 -9.48 5.91
C GLN A 166 21.68 -8.75 4.61
N ASP A 167 20.73 -8.56 3.69
CA ASP A 167 20.97 -7.91 2.40
C ASP A 167 20.66 -6.41 2.42
N ASN A 168 20.17 -5.87 3.53
CA ASN A 168 19.70 -4.48 3.62
C ASN A 168 20.76 -3.45 3.20
N ALA A 169 22.02 -3.61 3.63
CA ALA A 169 23.09 -2.68 3.28
C ALA A 169 23.36 -2.66 1.76
N ARG A 170 23.31 -3.84 1.12
CA ARG A 170 23.43 -3.96 -0.33
C ARG A 170 22.24 -3.31 -1.04
N TRP A 171 21.02 -3.53 -0.56
CA TRP A 171 19.82 -2.92 -1.14
C TRP A 171 19.83 -1.40 -1.01
N ASP A 172 20.26 -0.87 0.14
CA ASP A 172 20.38 0.58 0.35
C ASP A 172 21.41 1.20 -0.59
N ALA A 173 22.54 0.51 -0.85
CA ALA A 173 23.52 0.95 -1.83
C ALA A 173 22.96 0.94 -3.27
N GLU A 174 22.16 -0.08 -3.61
CA GLU A 174 21.52 -0.24 -4.93
C GLU A 174 20.46 0.86 -5.18
N GLU A 175 19.71 1.23 -4.15
CA GLU A 175 18.55 2.14 -4.22
C GLU A 175 18.87 3.59 -3.83
N ARG A 176 20.13 3.92 -3.55
CA ARG A 176 20.55 5.23 -3.02
C ARG A 176 20.03 6.43 -3.82
N ASN A 177 19.95 6.28 -5.14
CA ASN A 177 19.52 7.34 -6.06
C ASN A 177 18.08 7.16 -6.58
N TRP A 178 17.34 6.17 -6.06
CA TRP A 178 15.98 5.90 -6.50
C TRP A 178 14.98 6.73 -5.71
N PRO A 179 13.75 6.93 -6.23
CA PRO A 179 12.68 7.58 -5.48
C PRO A 179 12.35 6.88 -4.14
N SER A 180 12.55 5.56 -4.04
CA SER A 180 12.42 4.78 -2.80
C SER A 180 13.51 5.08 -1.76
N LYS A 181 14.62 5.69 -2.23
CA LYS A 181 15.79 6.17 -1.48
C LYS A 181 16.57 5.14 -0.65
N GLY A 182 16.24 3.84 -0.67
CA GLY A 182 17.00 2.79 0.04
C GLY A 182 17.25 3.08 1.52
N TRP A 183 16.36 2.65 2.41
CA TRP A 183 16.49 2.85 3.88
C TRP A 183 16.23 1.57 4.68
N HIS A 184 16.39 0.41 4.06
CA HIS A 184 16.08 -0.88 4.65
C HIS A 184 16.90 -1.14 5.92
N ALA A 185 18.20 -0.84 5.94
CA ALA A 185 19.06 -1.07 7.10
C ALA A 185 18.66 -0.16 8.27
N TYR A 186 18.45 1.13 7.99
CA TYR A 186 17.98 2.10 8.98
C TYR A 186 16.62 1.68 9.55
N ARG A 187 15.64 1.36 8.70
CA ARG A 187 14.29 0.96 9.14
C ARG A 187 14.30 -0.33 9.94
N TYR A 188 15.09 -1.32 9.51
CA TYR A 188 15.26 -2.55 10.27
C TYR A 188 15.85 -2.28 11.66
N SER A 189 16.87 -1.41 11.75
CA SER A 189 17.45 -0.98 13.01
C SER A 189 16.44 -0.25 13.89
N THR A 190 15.63 0.67 13.35
CA THR A 190 14.62 1.38 14.16
C THR A 190 13.51 0.46 14.65
N VAL A 191 13.05 -0.47 13.82
CA VAL A 191 12.08 -1.50 14.25
C VAL A 191 12.67 -2.36 15.35
N THR A 192 13.91 -2.83 15.17
CA THR A 192 14.55 -3.75 16.11
C THR A 192 14.84 -3.05 17.45
N ASN A 193 15.36 -1.83 17.42
CA ASN A 193 15.85 -1.14 18.62
C ASN A 193 14.78 -0.29 19.31
N ARG A 194 13.81 0.24 18.57
CA ARG A 194 12.81 1.19 19.08
C ARG A 194 11.37 0.72 18.92
N GLY A 195 11.14 -0.41 18.24
CA GLY A 195 9.79 -0.94 18.00
C GLY A 195 8.95 -0.10 17.03
N ASN A 196 9.55 0.78 16.24
CA ASN A 196 8.82 1.68 15.35
C ASN A 196 9.36 1.60 13.91
N TYR A 197 8.42 1.59 12.95
CA TYR A 197 8.68 1.80 11.54
C TYR A 197 8.03 3.12 11.13
N TYR A 198 8.85 4.11 10.79
CA TYR A 198 8.36 5.47 10.53
C TYR A 198 7.56 5.98 11.74
N PHE A 199 6.28 6.36 11.57
CA PHE A 199 5.40 6.81 12.65
C PHE A 199 4.51 5.70 13.23
N ASN A 200 4.71 4.45 12.84
CA ASN A 200 3.90 3.33 13.29
C ASN A 200 4.63 2.51 14.35
N ARG A 201 3.91 2.16 15.41
CA ARG A 201 4.36 1.13 16.36
C ARG A 201 4.28 -0.23 15.70
N VAL A 202 5.29 -1.06 15.91
CA VAL A 202 5.33 -2.43 15.41
C VAL A 202 4.99 -3.37 16.57
N ASP A 203 3.85 -4.06 16.46
CA ASP A 203 3.39 -5.03 17.46
C ASP A 203 4.19 -6.34 17.36
N ASN A 204 4.64 -6.71 16.16
CA ASN A 204 5.51 -7.86 15.96
C ASN A 204 6.62 -7.58 14.94
N ARG A 205 7.86 -7.61 15.43
CA ARG A 205 9.08 -7.26 14.67
C ARG A 205 9.81 -8.43 14.02
N SER A 206 9.43 -9.68 14.32
CA SER A 206 10.19 -10.87 13.90
C SER A 206 9.41 -11.86 13.06
N LEU A 207 8.07 -11.88 13.15
CA LEU A 207 7.25 -12.90 12.49
C LEU A 207 7.42 -12.95 10.97
N LEU A 208 7.55 -11.79 10.32
CA LEU A 208 7.65 -11.67 8.87
C LEU A 208 9.06 -11.22 8.46
N VAL A 209 10.08 -11.65 9.22
CA VAL A 209 11.47 -11.30 8.98
C VAL A 209 12.28 -12.56 8.64
N GLY A 210 13.11 -12.48 7.59
CA GLY A 210 14.03 -13.56 7.22
C GLY A 210 13.39 -14.72 6.46
N PHE A 211 12.22 -14.53 5.85
CA PHE A 211 11.50 -15.58 5.12
C PHE A 211 12.04 -15.90 3.72
N GLY A 212 13.03 -15.13 3.23
CA GLY A 212 13.67 -15.34 1.93
C GLY A 212 12.65 -15.38 0.79
N THR A 213 12.70 -16.45 0.00
CA THR A 213 11.83 -16.66 -1.18
C THR A 213 10.58 -17.50 -0.91
N ARG A 214 10.24 -17.75 0.36
CA ARG A 214 9.03 -18.49 0.75
C ARG A 214 7.98 -17.55 1.33
N VAL A 215 6.70 -17.75 0.98
CA VAL A 215 5.60 -17.05 1.66
C VAL A 215 5.54 -17.53 3.12
N PRO A 216 5.59 -16.64 4.13
CA PRO A 216 5.50 -17.02 5.54
C PRO A 216 4.22 -17.79 5.85
N THR A 217 4.32 -18.86 6.64
CA THR A 217 3.20 -19.78 6.93
C THR A 217 2.05 -19.06 7.63
N GLU A 218 2.36 -18.17 8.57
CA GLU A 218 1.41 -17.40 9.34
C GLU A 218 0.58 -16.47 8.46
N PHE A 219 1.14 -16.07 7.32
CA PHE A 219 0.50 -15.22 6.34
C PHE A 219 -0.45 -15.97 5.41
N ARG A 220 -0.21 -17.27 5.18
CA ARG A 220 -1.13 -18.14 4.41
C ARG A 220 -2.48 -18.33 5.07
N ASN A 221 -2.59 -18.03 6.36
CA ASN A 221 -3.82 -18.15 7.14
C ASN A 221 -4.48 -16.81 7.45
N ALA A 222 -3.89 -15.68 7.07
CA ALA A 222 -4.49 -14.37 7.29
C ALA A 222 -5.75 -14.22 6.41
N PRO A 223 -6.95 -14.02 6.98
CA PRO A 223 -8.19 -13.96 6.20
C PRO A 223 -8.27 -12.72 5.31
N PHE A 224 -7.60 -11.65 5.73
CA PHE A 224 -7.43 -10.39 5.01
C PHE A 224 -6.27 -9.62 5.69
N PHE A 225 -5.53 -8.83 4.93
CA PHE A 225 -4.53 -7.90 5.46
C PHE A 225 -4.37 -6.69 4.54
N LEU A 226 -3.88 -5.60 5.13
CA LEU A 226 -3.40 -4.43 4.41
C LEU A 226 -1.90 -4.30 4.65
N ALA A 227 -1.15 -4.02 3.60
CA ALA A 227 0.29 -3.94 3.66
C ALA A 227 0.80 -2.72 2.92
N VAL A 228 1.98 -2.27 3.32
CA VAL A 228 2.68 -1.17 2.68
C VAL A 228 4.15 -1.48 2.48
N ALA A 229 4.73 -0.86 1.46
CA ALA A 229 6.17 -0.73 1.24
C ALA A 229 6.56 0.75 1.10
N HIS A 230 7.86 1.04 1.09
CA HIS A 230 8.41 2.38 0.85
C HIS A 230 7.76 3.47 1.71
N THR A 231 7.70 3.25 3.03
CA THR A 231 7.15 4.24 3.97
C THR A 231 5.68 4.60 3.72
N GLY A 232 4.89 3.68 3.15
CA GLY A 232 3.44 3.92 2.95
C GLY A 232 3.06 4.38 1.54
N TYR A 233 4.04 4.64 0.66
CA TYR A 233 3.77 5.01 -0.72
C TYR A 233 3.07 3.90 -1.51
N HIS A 234 3.56 2.67 -1.36
CA HIS A 234 2.97 1.52 -2.03
C HIS A 234 2.07 0.78 -1.06
N VAL A 235 0.79 0.63 -1.41
CA VAL A 235 -0.22 -0.07 -0.60
C VAL A 235 -0.67 -1.31 -1.36
N PHE A 236 -0.88 -2.41 -0.65
CA PHE A 236 -1.43 -3.59 -1.27
C PHE A 236 -2.28 -4.36 -0.26
N LEU A 237 -3.30 -5.02 -0.78
CA LEU A 237 -4.18 -5.86 0.01
C LEU A 237 -3.86 -7.31 -0.26
N GLY A 238 -4.25 -8.16 0.67
CA GLY A 238 -4.15 -9.57 0.40
C GLY A 238 -4.91 -10.41 1.40
N PHE A 239 -4.86 -11.71 1.14
CA PHE A 239 -5.44 -12.75 1.97
C PHE A 239 -4.73 -14.04 1.64
N GLN A 240 -4.66 -14.95 2.61
CA GLN A 240 -4.13 -16.30 2.45
C GLN A 240 -2.74 -16.37 1.79
N GLY A 241 -1.87 -15.40 2.11
CA GLY A 241 -0.51 -15.32 1.59
C GLY A 241 -0.42 -14.86 0.13
N GLU A 242 -1.52 -14.43 -0.47
CA GLU A 242 -1.56 -13.77 -1.78
C GLU A 242 -1.81 -12.28 -1.61
N VAL A 243 -1.35 -11.51 -2.59
CA VAL A 243 -1.48 -10.07 -2.68
C VAL A 243 -2.18 -9.74 -4.00
N ILE A 244 -3.09 -8.77 -3.93
CA ILE A 244 -3.66 -8.11 -5.11
C ILE A 244 -3.25 -6.64 -5.09
N GLU A 245 -2.60 -6.20 -6.18
CA GLU A 245 -2.05 -4.86 -6.34
C GLU A 245 -2.78 -4.12 -7.45
N ALA A 246 -2.98 -2.81 -7.27
CA ALA A 246 -3.49 -1.92 -8.30
C ALA A 246 -2.42 -0.91 -8.71
N HIS A 247 -2.20 -0.74 -10.01
CA HIS A 247 -1.13 0.09 -10.55
C HIS A 247 -1.64 1.43 -11.09
N SER A 248 -1.03 2.52 -10.62
CA SER A 248 -1.57 3.87 -10.83
C SER A 248 -1.26 4.51 -12.19
N THR A 249 -0.41 3.92 -13.03
CA THR A 249 0.09 4.55 -14.28
C THR A 249 0.18 3.63 -15.49
N ARG A 250 -0.29 2.39 -15.41
CA ARG A 250 -0.21 1.42 -16.52
C ARG A 250 -1.09 1.86 -17.70
N ARG A 251 -0.75 1.36 -18.89
CA ARG A 251 -1.58 1.50 -20.09
C ARG A 251 -2.90 0.76 -19.91
N LEU A 252 -3.96 1.22 -20.58
CA LEU A 252 -5.29 0.63 -20.46
C LEU A 252 -5.35 -0.83 -20.95
N ASP A 253 -4.58 -1.19 -21.97
CA ASP A 253 -4.47 -2.55 -22.54
C ASP A 253 -3.73 -3.55 -21.63
N SER A 254 -3.08 -3.07 -20.57
CA SER A 254 -2.31 -3.93 -19.66
C SER A 254 -3.22 -4.73 -18.74
N ILE A 255 -3.15 -6.06 -18.82
CA ILE A 255 -3.77 -6.95 -17.83
C ILE A 255 -3.23 -6.70 -16.42
N ASN A 256 -2.02 -6.15 -16.31
CA ASN A 256 -1.34 -5.86 -15.05
C ASN A 256 -1.75 -4.51 -14.44
N ASN A 257 -2.87 -3.89 -14.85
CA ASN A 257 -3.46 -2.80 -14.07
C ASN A 257 -3.89 -3.28 -12.69
N LEU A 258 -4.36 -4.53 -12.60
CA LEU A 258 -4.42 -5.30 -11.35
C LEU A 258 -3.54 -6.53 -11.50
N GLU A 259 -2.86 -6.93 -10.44
CA GLU A 259 -2.04 -8.15 -10.42
C GLU A 259 -2.33 -8.94 -9.15
N ARG A 260 -2.39 -10.27 -9.27
CA ARG A 260 -2.49 -11.19 -8.13
C ARG A 260 -1.27 -12.10 -8.11
N ASN A 261 -0.52 -12.10 -7.02
CA ASN A 261 0.66 -12.96 -6.86
C ASN A 261 0.88 -13.35 -5.39
N PRO A 262 1.62 -14.43 -5.09
CA PRO A 262 2.02 -14.76 -3.72
C PRO A 262 2.83 -13.65 -3.07
N PHE A 263 2.66 -13.40 -1.76
CA PHE A 263 3.46 -12.45 -1.00
C PHE A 263 4.90 -12.96 -0.84
N ASN A 264 5.73 -12.62 -1.81
CA ASN A 264 7.17 -12.80 -1.74
C ASN A 264 7.88 -11.85 -2.72
N PRO A 265 8.39 -10.71 -2.26
CA PRO A 265 9.03 -9.75 -3.16
C PRO A 265 10.36 -10.26 -3.75
N LEU A 266 10.98 -11.30 -3.20
CA LEU A 266 12.24 -11.85 -3.73
C LEU A 266 12.03 -12.98 -4.74
N ALA A 267 10.85 -13.59 -4.78
CA ALA A 267 10.54 -14.72 -5.65
C ALA A 267 10.22 -14.25 -7.07
N ASN A 268 10.67 -15.00 -8.07
CA ASN A 268 10.20 -14.79 -9.42
C ASN A 268 8.68 -14.97 -9.46
N GLY A 269 7.98 -13.96 -9.98
CA GLY A 269 6.52 -13.98 -10.01
C GLY A 269 5.83 -13.51 -8.72
N GLY A 270 6.56 -13.14 -7.66
CA GLY A 270 5.97 -12.74 -6.39
C GLY A 270 5.57 -11.26 -6.30
N ALA A 271 4.83 -10.95 -5.24
CA ALA A 271 4.38 -9.60 -4.89
C ALA A 271 4.98 -9.12 -3.55
N PRO A 272 5.06 -7.80 -3.32
CA PRO A 272 4.76 -6.73 -4.29
C PRO A 272 5.71 -6.68 -5.49
N ARG A 273 5.17 -6.46 -6.69
CA ARG A 273 5.89 -6.57 -7.98
C ARG A 273 6.89 -5.44 -8.20
N TRP A 274 8.12 -5.78 -8.54
CA TRP A 274 9.17 -4.79 -8.77
C TRP A 274 9.06 -4.13 -10.14
N THR A 275 9.51 -2.88 -10.21
CA THR A 275 9.86 -2.19 -11.45
C THR A 275 11.39 -2.01 -11.53
N PRO A 276 11.95 -1.56 -12.66
CA PRO A 276 13.38 -1.28 -12.75
C PRO A 276 13.89 -0.25 -11.73
N THR A 277 13.00 0.60 -11.21
CA THR A 277 13.34 1.72 -10.31
C THR A 277 12.63 1.67 -8.96
N GLU A 278 11.82 0.63 -8.71
CA GLU A 278 11.07 0.46 -7.46
C GLU A 278 11.13 -1.00 -7.04
N LYS A 279 11.86 -1.27 -5.96
CA LYS A 279 11.97 -2.60 -5.35
C LYS A 279 11.43 -2.56 -3.93
N TYR A 280 10.39 -3.33 -3.68
CA TYR A 280 9.65 -3.31 -2.42
C TYR A 280 10.17 -4.40 -1.48
N ARG A 281 11.15 -4.06 -0.64
CA ARG A 281 11.90 -5.07 0.16
C ARG A 281 11.69 -4.99 1.67
N SER A 282 11.01 -3.97 2.16
CA SER A 282 10.54 -3.94 3.55
C SER A 282 9.36 -3.00 3.74
N GLY A 283 8.62 -3.21 4.82
CA GLY A 283 7.47 -2.38 5.13
C GLY A 283 6.67 -2.91 6.31
N LEU A 284 5.38 -2.56 6.32
CA LEU A 284 4.44 -2.97 7.36
C LEU A 284 3.28 -3.75 6.77
N ILE A 285 2.69 -4.58 7.61
CA ILE A 285 1.47 -5.31 7.37
C ILE A 285 0.57 -5.09 8.58
N ALA A 286 -0.65 -4.63 8.37
CA ALA A 286 -1.72 -4.64 9.35
C ALA A 286 -2.61 -5.86 9.15
N VAL A 287 -2.81 -6.64 10.21
CA VAL A 287 -3.70 -7.80 10.26
C VAL A 287 -4.85 -7.50 11.23
N PRO A 288 -6.11 -7.81 10.86
CA PRO A 288 -7.25 -7.69 11.76
C PRO A 288 -7.06 -8.50 13.05
N PRO A 289 -7.70 -8.11 14.17
CA PRO A 289 -7.75 -8.94 15.38
C PRO A 289 -8.38 -10.31 15.06
N ARG A 290 -8.07 -11.33 15.86
CA ARG A 290 -8.71 -12.64 15.76
C ARG A 290 -9.94 -12.72 16.66
#